data_AF-A0A2V5NI34-F1
#
_entry.id   AF-A0A2V5NI34-F1
#
_cell.length_a   1.000
_cell.length_b   1.000
_cell.length_c   1.000
_cell.angle_alpha   90.00
_cell.angle_beta   90.00
_cell.angle_gamma   90.00
#
_symmetry.space_group_name_H-M   'P 1'
#
loop_
_entity.id
_entity.type
_entity.pdbx_description
1 polymer ?
#
loop_
_entity_poly.entity_id
_entity_poly.type
_entity_poly.pdbx_seq_one_letter_code
_entity_poly.pdbx_strand_id
1 'polypeptide(L)'
;MSLISVISTLVCMVICMRCATTFLLHNAALFTALALFALTWGLVLTYYTSATPAPEWLSAFGAFLTVYSAAIVVRSVKGTNAKVSAVEWCSLWLLGLVITGLSVPFLHIPPERTSVLVATCLYAIGDIAIAWAIYRIARRWVFYSIVPLFLLYFGFEIQYAYRYWTLGAHQAMTPTMPLAFGVCKILVTIGYVTPVVVSGLSSSDSELRWWQLILVFAGFPRETVKHASE
;
A
#
# COMPACT_ATOMS: atom_id res chain seq x y z
N MET A 1 -9.64 -12.65 16.25
CA MET A 1 -8.96 -12.33 14.97
C MET A 1 -9.92 -12.54 13.81
N SER A 2 -9.87 -11.70 12.77
CA SER A 2 -10.76 -11.85 11.61
C SER A 2 -10.05 -12.57 10.47
N LEU A 3 -10.53 -13.77 10.11
CA LEU A 3 -10.07 -14.52 8.94
C LEU A 3 -10.12 -13.69 7.65
N ILE A 4 -11.10 -12.78 7.55
CA ILE A 4 -11.27 -11.89 6.40
C ILE A 4 -10.09 -10.93 6.26
N SER A 5 -9.55 -10.40 7.36
CA SER A 5 -8.39 -9.51 7.33
C SER A 5 -7.12 -10.22 6.86
N VAL A 6 -6.95 -11.49 7.24
CA VAL A 6 -5.85 -12.35 6.77
C VAL A 6 -5.97 -12.60 5.27
N ILE A 7 -7.14 -13.08 4.82
CA ILE A 7 -7.39 -13.41 3.41
C ILE A 7 -7.23 -12.17 2.53
N SER A 8 -7.86 -11.06 2.88
CA SER A 8 -7.76 -9.81 2.09
C SER A 8 -6.31 -9.32 1.96
N THR A 9 -5.52 -9.43 3.02
CA THR A 9 -4.10 -9.03 3.00
C THR A 9 -3.26 -9.95 2.11
N LEU A 10 -3.50 -11.26 2.17
CA LEU A 10 -2.87 -12.23 1.26
C LEU A 10 -3.23 -11.95 -0.20
N VAL A 11 -4.50 -11.65 -0.49
CA VAL A 11 -4.95 -11.28 -1.83
C VAL A 11 -4.22 -10.03 -2.32
N CYS A 12 -4.09 -8.99 -1.50
CA CYS A 12 -3.36 -7.78 -1.87
C CYS A 12 -1.89 -8.07 -2.18
N MET A 13 -1.23 -8.85 -1.31
CA MET A 13 0.15 -9.28 -1.51
C MET A 13 0.34 -10.05 -2.82
N VAL A 14 -0.55 -11.03 -3.10
CA VAL A 14 -0.50 -11.85 -4.33
C VAL A 14 -0.73 -10.99 -5.57
N ILE A 15 -1.70 -10.06 -5.55
CA ILE A 15 -1.93 -9.12 -6.65
C ILE A 15 -0.65 -8.35 -6.96
N CYS A 16 -0.02 -7.74 -5.95
CA CYS A 16 1.21 -6.97 -6.13
C CYS A 16 2.35 -7.83 -6.71
N MET A 17 2.59 -9.02 -6.15
CA MET A 17 3.67 -9.92 -6.59
C MET A 17 3.44 -10.44 -8.01
N ARG A 18 2.21 -10.83 -8.34
CA ARG A 18 1.85 -11.30 -9.69
C ARG A 18 1.99 -10.18 -10.70
N CYS A 19 1.46 -8.99 -10.41
CA CYS A 19 1.62 -7.85 -11.32
C CYS A 19 3.09 -7.47 -11.54
N ALA A 20 3.91 -7.49 -10.48
CA ALA A 20 5.34 -7.21 -10.59
C ALA A 20 6.06 -8.25 -11.47
N THR A 21 5.88 -9.53 -11.18
CA THR A 21 6.56 -10.62 -11.90
C THR A 21 6.03 -10.87 -13.31
N THR A 22 4.77 -10.55 -13.58
CA THR A 22 4.18 -10.77 -14.91
C THR A 22 4.40 -9.59 -15.85
N PHE A 23 4.31 -8.35 -15.37
CA PHE A 23 4.30 -7.17 -16.25
C PHE A 23 5.55 -6.31 -16.12
N LEU A 24 6.21 -6.28 -14.97
CA LEU A 24 7.23 -5.27 -14.66
C LEU A 24 8.67 -5.81 -14.61
N LEU A 25 8.92 -7.07 -14.96
CA LEU A 25 10.29 -7.65 -14.95
C LEU A 25 11.31 -6.86 -15.76
N HIS A 26 10.86 -6.18 -16.81
CA HIS A 26 11.72 -5.38 -17.67
C HIS A 26 12.00 -3.96 -17.13
N ASN A 27 11.25 -3.52 -16.09
CA ASN A 27 11.44 -2.23 -15.43
C ASN A 27 11.76 -2.45 -13.94
N ALA A 28 13.05 -2.56 -13.64
CA ALA A 28 13.54 -2.85 -12.30
C ALA A 28 13.00 -1.88 -11.23
N ALA A 29 12.86 -0.59 -11.55
CA ALA A 29 12.37 0.40 -10.58
C ALA A 29 10.90 0.17 -10.22
N LEU A 30 10.01 0.00 -11.20
CA LEU A 30 8.59 -0.26 -10.93
C LEU A 30 8.36 -1.66 -10.33
N PHE A 31 9.17 -2.65 -10.72
CA PHE A 31 9.21 -3.95 -10.05
C PHE A 31 9.53 -3.79 -8.56
N THR A 32 10.61 -3.07 -8.21
CA THR A 32 10.99 -2.81 -6.81
C THR A 32 9.87 -2.07 -6.08
N ALA A 33 9.25 -1.06 -6.69
CA ALA A 33 8.15 -0.34 -6.07
C ALA A 33 6.98 -1.26 -5.70
N LEU A 34 6.56 -2.16 -6.60
CA LEU A 34 5.49 -3.12 -6.30
C LEU A 34 5.92 -4.21 -5.31
N ALA A 35 7.18 -4.64 -5.34
CA ALA A 35 7.70 -5.59 -4.36
C ALA A 35 7.69 -5.01 -2.94
N LEU A 36 8.12 -3.75 -2.77
CA LEU A 36 8.06 -3.04 -1.49
C LEU A 36 6.61 -2.82 -1.03
N PHE A 37 5.70 -2.52 -1.96
CA PHE A 37 4.29 -2.40 -1.63
C PHE A 37 3.68 -3.76 -1.24
N ALA A 38 4.07 -4.86 -1.89
CA ALA A 38 3.68 -6.21 -1.48
C ALA A 38 4.19 -6.55 -0.07
N LEU A 39 5.44 -6.17 0.25
CA LEU A 39 6.02 -6.35 1.58
C LEU A 39 5.27 -5.58 2.66
N THR A 40 4.68 -4.42 2.34
CA THR A 40 3.79 -3.70 3.27
C THR A 40 2.63 -4.60 3.72
N TRP A 41 1.99 -5.30 2.78
CA TRP A 41 0.95 -6.27 3.11
C TRP A 41 1.48 -7.48 3.88
N GLY A 42 2.69 -7.96 3.55
CA GLY A 42 3.37 -9.00 4.31
C GLY A 42 3.61 -8.61 5.78
N LEU A 43 4.02 -7.37 6.04
CA LEU A 43 4.18 -6.85 7.40
C LEU A 43 2.84 -6.75 8.12
N VAL A 44 1.79 -6.23 7.45
CA VAL A 44 0.43 -6.18 7.99
C VAL A 44 -0.11 -7.58 8.30
N LEU A 45 0.27 -8.61 7.55
CA LEU A 45 -0.15 -9.99 7.83
C LEU A 45 0.30 -10.45 9.21
N THR A 46 1.50 -10.06 9.65
CA THR A 46 2.03 -10.42 10.98
C THR A 46 1.18 -9.87 12.12
N TYR A 47 0.51 -8.72 11.93
CA TYR A 47 -0.44 -8.16 12.89
C TYR A 47 -1.70 -9.01 13.05
N TYR A 48 -2.10 -9.75 12.02
CA TYR A 48 -3.30 -10.58 12.06
C TYR A 48 -3.03 -12.03 12.46
N THR A 49 -1.78 -12.48 12.42
CA THR A 49 -1.40 -13.87 12.72
C THR A 49 -0.65 -14.04 14.04
N SER A 50 -0.09 -12.97 14.61
CA SER A 50 0.63 -13.03 15.89
C SER A 50 -0.32 -13.18 17.08
N ALA A 51 -0.07 -14.18 17.94
CA ALA A 51 -0.79 -14.36 19.20
C ALA A 51 -0.52 -13.24 20.21
N THR A 52 0.62 -12.55 20.07
CA THR A 52 1.00 -11.36 20.84
C THR A 52 0.79 -10.10 19.99
N PRO A 53 0.49 -8.94 20.61
CA PRO A 53 0.40 -7.67 19.89
C PRO A 53 1.69 -7.45 19.10
N ALA A 54 1.58 -7.39 17.77
CA ALA A 54 2.75 -7.11 16.95
C ALA A 54 3.25 -5.68 17.24
N PRO A 55 4.56 -5.47 17.33
CA PRO A 55 5.10 -4.21 17.80
C PRO A 55 4.90 -3.10 16.76
N GLU A 56 4.34 -1.95 17.16
CA GLU A 56 3.93 -0.80 16.32
C GLU A 56 4.99 -0.32 15.31
N TRP A 57 6.28 -0.57 15.55
CA TRP A 57 7.35 -0.25 14.60
C TRP A 57 7.24 -1.03 13.28
N LEU A 58 6.65 -2.24 13.26
CA LEU A 58 6.42 -2.99 12.02
C LEU A 58 5.38 -2.31 11.13
N SER A 59 4.30 -1.80 11.74
CA SER A 59 3.23 -1.03 11.11
C SER A 59 3.80 0.27 10.54
N ALA A 60 4.58 1.01 11.35
CA ALA A 60 5.29 2.20 10.90
C ALA A 60 6.26 1.90 9.75
N PHE A 61 6.99 0.79 9.81
CA PHE A 61 7.89 0.38 8.73
C PHE A 61 7.11 0.08 7.44
N GLY A 62 5.96 -0.57 7.51
CA GLY A 62 5.07 -0.78 6.36
C GLY A 62 4.59 0.55 5.74
N ALA A 63 4.20 1.52 6.56
CA ALA A 63 3.83 2.84 6.08
C ALA A 63 5.01 3.58 5.41
N PHE A 64 6.22 3.45 5.96
CA PHE A 64 7.44 3.96 5.31
C PHE A 64 7.69 3.30 3.95
N LEU A 65 7.58 1.97 3.84
CA LEU A 65 7.72 1.26 2.57
C LEU A 65 6.72 1.74 1.51
N THR A 66 5.51 2.11 1.95
CA THR A 66 4.48 2.69 1.09
C THR A 66 4.89 4.04 0.53
N VAL A 67 5.39 4.95 1.39
CA VAL A 67 5.93 6.25 0.94
C VAL A 67 7.09 6.05 -0.05
N TYR A 68 8.00 5.15 0.27
CA TYR A 68 9.18 4.90 -0.56
C TYR A 68 8.83 4.26 -1.90
N SER A 69 7.88 3.30 -1.92
CA SER A 69 7.31 2.73 -3.14
C SER A 69 6.73 3.81 -4.05
N ALA A 70 5.89 4.69 -3.51
CA ALA A 70 5.29 5.79 -4.27
C ALA A 70 6.33 6.76 -4.83
N ALA A 71 7.38 7.07 -4.07
CA ALA A 71 8.48 7.91 -4.54
C ALA A 71 9.24 7.28 -5.72
N ILE A 72 9.54 5.98 -5.65
CA ILE A 72 10.18 5.25 -6.76
C ILE A 72 9.33 5.32 -8.03
N VAL A 73 8.02 5.09 -7.92
CA VAL A 73 7.09 5.16 -9.06
C VAL A 73 7.16 6.52 -9.74
N VAL A 74 7.08 7.61 -8.97
CA VAL A 74 7.10 8.96 -9.55
C VAL A 74 8.43 9.28 -10.24
N ARG A 75 9.56 8.85 -9.66
CA ARG A 75 10.88 9.07 -10.27
C ARG A 75 11.08 8.26 -11.53
N SER A 76 10.65 6.99 -11.52
CA SER A 76 10.81 6.06 -12.63
C SER A 76 10.07 6.57 -13.88
N VAL A 77 8.82 7.00 -13.73
CA VAL A 77 8.00 7.45 -14.87
C VAL A 77 8.48 8.79 -15.44
N LYS A 78 9.04 9.67 -14.61
CA LYS A 78 9.51 10.98 -15.07
C LYS A 78 10.96 10.99 -15.57
N GLY A 79 11.70 9.89 -15.44
CA GLY A 79 13.14 9.85 -15.75
C GLY A 79 13.96 10.87 -14.94
N THR A 80 13.44 11.33 -13.81
CA THR A 80 14.07 12.39 -13.02
C THR A 80 15.11 11.79 -12.08
N ASN A 81 16.33 12.32 -12.11
CA ASN A 81 17.35 12.17 -11.05
C ASN A 81 16.93 12.95 -9.77
N ALA A 82 15.65 12.92 -9.42
CA ALA A 82 15.10 13.73 -8.36
C ALA A 82 15.71 13.31 -7.02
N LYS A 83 16.25 14.30 -6.31
CA LYS A 83 16.72 14.17 -4.92
C LYS A 83 15.59 13.64 -4.03
N VAL A 84 15.98 13.02 -2.91
CA VAL A 84 15.05 12.57 -1.87
C VAL A 84 14.12 13.71 -1.47
N SER A 85 12.80 13.47 -1.53
CA SER A 85 11.80 14.50 -1.25
C SER A 85 11.69 14.79 0.25
N ALA A 86 11.15 15.95 0.61
CA ALA A 86 10.86 16.28 2.01
C ALA A 86 9.91 15.27 2.67
N VAL A 87 9.00 14.66 1.89
CA VAL A 87 8.07 13.63 2.37
C VAL A 87 8.79 12.34 2.75
N GLU A 88 9.77 11.91 1.95
CA GLU A 88 10.60 10.74 2.25
C GLU A 88 11.54 10.98 3.45
N TRP A 89 12.09 12.19 3.55
CA TRP A 89 12.86 12.56 4.75
C TRP A 89 11.98 12.58 5.99
N CYS A 90 10.79 13.18 5.91
CA CYS A 90 9.83 13.21 7.01
C CYS A 90 9.40 11.80 7.42
N SER A 91 9.11 10.91 6.46
CA SER A 91 8.73 9.52 6.76
C SER A 91 9.87 8.75 7.42
N LEU A 92 11.11 8.95 6.98
CA LEU A 92 12.30 8.36 7.62
C LEU A 92 12.48 8.84 9.06
N TRP A 93 12.31 10.14 9.31
CA TRP A 93 12.37 10.72 10.65
C TRP A 93 11.28 10.16 11.57
N LEU A 94 10.04 10.10 11.09
CA LEU A 94 8.91 9.53 11.84
C LEU A 94 9.13 8.05 12.15
N LEU A 95 9.64 7.26 11.19
CA LEU A 95 10.02 5.88 11.41
C LEU A 95 11.09 5.75 12.51
N GLY A 96 12.13 6.60 12.46
CA GLY A 96 13.16 6.66 13.49
C GLY A 96 12.61 6.93 14.88
N LEU A 97 11.63 7.83 15.00
CA LEU A 97 10.94 8.11 16.27
C LEU A 97 10.18 6.88 16.79
N VAL A 98 9.48 6.12 15.93
CA VAL A 98 8.77 4.90 16.35
C VAL A 98 9.75 3.81 16.81
N ILE A 99 10.83 3.58 16.05
CA ILE A 99 11.80 2.52 16.37
C ILE A 99 12.55 2.80 17.67
N THR A 100 12.95 4.06 17.89
CA THR A 100 13.72 4.44 19.08
C THR A 100 12.87 4.56 20.33
N GLY A 101 11.54 4.53 20.21
CA GLY A 101 10.62 4.72 21.34
C GLY A 101 10.80 6.08 22.03
N LEU A 102 11.42 7.05 21.35
CA LEU A 102 11.63 8.39 21.89
C LEU A 102 10.25 9.01 22.16
N SER A 103 9.94 9.20 23.44
CA SER A 103 8.83 10.04 23.84
C SER A 103 9.07 11.43 23.27
N VAL A 104 8.08 11.98 22.56
CA VAL A 104 8.16 13.36 22.09
C VAL A 104 8.15 14.23 23.34
N PRO A 105 9.27 14.85 23.75
CA PRO A 105 9.42 15.38 25.11
C PRO A 105 8.45 16.52 25.43
N PHE A 106 7.82 17.10 24.40
CA PHE A 106 6.84 18.19 24.52
C PHE A 106 5.40 17.71 24.72
N LEU A 107 5.10 16.46 24.39
CA LEU A 107 3.78 15.88 24.50
C LEU A 107 3.83 14.91 25.70
N HIS A 108 3.20 15.26 26.82
CA HIS A 108 3.10 14.41 28.01
C HIS A 108 2.20 13.18 27.76
N ILE A 109 2.51 12.40 26.73
CA ILE A 109 1.77 11.25 26.23
C ILE A 109 2.57 9.99 26.56
N PRO A 110 1.93 8.92 27.06
CA PRO A 110 2.59 7.64 27.26
C PRO A 110 3.30 7.13 25.98
N PRO A 111 4.48 6.49 26.08
CA PRO A 111 5.23 6.01 24.91
C PRO A 111 4.42 5.12 23.97
N GLU A 112 3.61 4.22 24.52
CA GLU A 112 2.73 3.30 23.77
C GLU A 112 1.67 4.03 22.93
N ARG A 113 1.19 5.18 23.42
CA ARG A 113 0.24 6.01 22.69
C ARG A 113 0.96 6.85 21.63
N THR A 114 2.15 7.33 21.96
CA THR A 114 3.00 8.08 21.02
C THR A 114 3.34 7.24 19.79
N SER A 115 3.69 5.96 19.95
CA SER A 115 3.99 5.07 18.81
C SER A 115 2.78 4.88 17.87
N VAL A 116 1.58 4.66 18.42
CA VAL A 116 0.34 4.52 17.63
C VAL A 116 0.00 5.82 16.88
N LEU A 117 0.14 6.97 17.54
CA LEU A 117 -0.09 8.27 16.89
C LEU A 117 0.89 8.49 15.73
N VAL A 118 2.18 8.26 15.97
CA VAL A 118 3.22 8.45 14.95
C VAL A 118 3.04 7.45 13.81
N ALA A 119 2.71 6.19 14.10
CA ALA A 119 2.39 5.20 13.08
C ALA A 119 1.19 5.65 12.23
N THR A 120 0.09 6.10 12.86
CA THR A 120 -1.11 6.60 12.16
C THR A 120 -0.78 7.79 11.25
N CYS A 121 0.01 8.74 11.73
CA CYS A 121 0.51 9.87 10.92
C CYS A 121 1.33 9.38 9.73
N LEU A 122 2.18 8.37 9.92
CA LEU A 122 2.99 7.80 8.85
C LEU A 122 2.14 7.09 7.80
N TYR A 123 1.06 6.40 8.19
CA TYR A 123 0.07 5.85 7.26
C TYR A 123 -0.62 6.93 6.45
N ALA A 124 -1.03 8.03 7.10
CA ALA A 124 -1.62 9.18 6.40
C ALA A 124 -0.67 9.71 5.31
N ILE A 125 0.61 9.86 5.66
CA ILE A 125 1.65 10.30 4.71
C ILE A 125 1.83 9.25 3.59
N GLY A 126 1.79 7.96 3.91
CA GLY A 126 1.82 6.86 2.95
C GLY A 126 0.68 6.92 1.94
N ASP A 127 -0.56 7.07 2.41
CA ASP A 127 -1.75 7.16 1.56
C ASP A 127 -1.71 8.40 0.66
N ILE A 128 -1.30 9.54 1.21
CA ILE A 128 -1.09 10.77 0.43
C ILE A 128 0.00 10.56 -0.63
N ALA A 129 1.11 9.89 -0.28
CA ALA A 129 2.19 9.60 -1.22
C ALA A 129 1.71 8.69 -2.36
N ILE A 130 0.94 7.64 -2.07
CA ILE A 130 0.32 6.79 -3.09
C ILE A 130 -0.61 7.61 -3.98
N ALA A 131 -1.53 8.37 -3.39
CA ALA A 131 -2.48 9.18 -4.15
C ALA A 131 -1.75 10.16 -5.06
N TRP A 132 -0.68 10.78 -4.57
CA TRP A 132 0.19 11.65 -5.35
C TRP A 132 0.89 10.90 -6.49
N ALA A 133 1.41 9.69 -6.24
CA ALA A 133 2.00 8.86 -7.29
C ALA A 133 0.99 8.54 -8.40
N ILE A 134 -0.23 8.12 -8.04
CA ILE A 134 -1.33 7.87 -8.98
C ILE A 134 -1.64 9.14 -9.78
N TYR A 135 -1.77 10.29 -9.12
CA TYR A 135 -2.01 11.58 -9.78
C TYR A 135 -0.92 11.92 -10.82
N ARG A 136 0.33 11.51 -10.57
CA ARG A 136 1.46 11.79 -11.46
C ARG A 136 1.57 10.85 -12.65
N ILE A 137 1.11 9.61 -12.53
CA ILE A 137 1.27 8.58 -13.58
C ILE A 137 -0.03 8.27 -14.34
N ALA A 138 -1.19 8.51 -13.71
CA ALA A 138 -2.49 8.18 -14.27
C ALA A 138 -3.18 9.38 -14.91
N ARG A 139 -4.25 9.11 -15.68
CA ARG A 139 -5.16 10.15 -16.16
C ARG A 139 -5.93 10.76 -14.97
N ARG A 140 -6.24 12.05 -15.04
CA ARG A 140 -6.94 12.79 -13.96
C ARG A 140 -8.24 12.12 -13.50
N TRP A 141 -9.04 11.58 -14.43
CA TRP A 141 -10.29 10.91 -14.08
C TRP A 141 -10.08 9.61 -13.28
N VAL A 142 -9.02 8.85 -13.59
CA VAL A 142 -8.64 7.65 -12.84
C VAL A 142 -8.31 8.03 -11.39
N PHE A 143 -7.51 9.08 -11.21
CA PHE A 143 -7.22 9.62 -9.89
C PHE A 143 -8.51 10.00 -9.13
N TYR A 144 -9.39 10.79 -9.73
CA TYR A 144 -10.64 11.19 -9.07
C TYR A 144 -11.57 10.03 -8.74
N SER A 145 -11.59 8.96 -9.54
CA SER A 145 -12.37 7.75 -9.20
C SER A 145 -11.80 6.96 -8.02
N ILE A 146 -10.49 7.08 -7.75
CA ILE A 146 -9.77 6.26 -6.77
C ILE A 146 -9.59 6.99 -5.44
N VAL A 147 -9.48 8.32 -5.43
CA VAL A 147 -9.33 9.13 -4.20
C VAL A 147 -10.40 8.83 -3.13
N PRO A 148 -11.70 8.70 -3.46
CA PRO A 148 -12.70 8.36 -2.45
C PRO A 148 -12.42 7.03 -1.74
N LEU A 149 -11.83 6.05 -2.44
CA LEU A 149 -11.46 4.76 -1.85
C LEU A 149 -10.31 4.91 -0.85
N PHE A 150 -9.30 5.72 -1.16
CA PHE A 150 -8.21 6.04 -0.24
C PHE A 150 -8.72 6.78 1.00
N LEU A 151 -9.59 7.78 0.82
CA LEU A 151 -10.17 8.52 1.94
C LEU A 151 -11.03 7.61 2.83
N LEU A 152 -11.80 6.70 2.23
CA LEU A 152 -12.59 5.72 2.97
C LEU A 152 -11.70 4.73 3.74
N TYR A 153 -10.65 4.20 3.10
CA TYR A 153 -9.68 3.32 3.73
C TYR A 153 -8.98 4.01 4.90
N PHE A 154 -8.50 5.23 4.69
CA PHE A 154 -7.86 6.05 5.73
C PHE A 154 -8.81 6.38 6.88
N GLY A 155 -10.10 6.63 6.59
CA GLY A 155 -11.13 6.80 7.61
C GLY A 155 -11.28 5.57 8.52
N PHE A 156 -11.19 4.36 7.96
CA PHE A 156 -11.19 3.13 8.75
C PHE A 156 -9.92 2.99 9.62
N GLU A 157 -8.74 3.37 9.11
CA GLU A 157 -7.49 3.40 9.89
C GLU A 157 -7.59 4.37 11.07
N ILE A 158 -8.09 5.60 10.85
CA ILE A 158 -8.33 6.57 11.93
C ILE A 158 -9.31 6.01 12.95
N GLN A 159 -10.42 5.40 12.50
CA GLN A 159 -11.41 4.84 13.41
C GLN A 159 -10.82 3.69 14.24
N TYR A 160 -9.96 2.86 13.64
CA TYR A 160 -9.24 1.82 14.35
C TYR A 160 -8.27 2.40 15.38
N ALA A 161 -7.43 3.36 14.98
CA ALA A 161 -6.48 4.04 15.88
C ALA A 161 -7.20 4.76 17.03
N TYR A 162 -8.33 5.43 16.77
CA TYR A 162 -9.14 6.09 17.78
C TYR A 162 -9.72 5.10 18.80
N ARG A 163 -10.23 3.95 18.33
CA ARG A 163 -10.73 2.89 19.24
C ARG A 163 -9.59 2.30 20.07
N TYR A 164 -8.44 2.05 19.46
CA TYR A 164 -7.24 1.61 20.19
C TYR A 164 -6.87 2.61 21.29
N TRP A 165 -6.88 3.91 20.96
CA TRP A 165 -6.55 4.99 21.90
C TRP A 165 -7.53 5.10 23.07
N THR A 166 -8.83 4.97 22.79
CA THR A 166 -9.90 5.21 23.77
C THR A 166 -10.26 3.99 24.60
N LEU A 167 -10.20 2.80 24.02
CA LEU A 167 -10.72 1.55 24.61
C LEU A 167 -9.61 0.53 24.93
N GLY A 168 -8.36 0.83 24.54
CA GLY A 168 -7.20 -0.04 24.73
C GLY A 168 -7.06 -1.14 23.67
N ALA A 169 -5.90 -1.79 23.65
CA ALA A 169 -5.48 -2.77 22.63
C ALA A 169 -6.33 -4.06 22.54
N HIS A 170 -7.27 -4.27 23.47
CA HIS A 170 -7.94 -5.56 23.66
C HIS A 170 -9.36 -5.64 23.08
N GLN A 171 -9.91 -4.56 22.53
CA GLN A 171 -11.24 -4.63 21.91
C GLN A 171 -11.17 -5.03 20.44
N ALA A 172 -11.81 -6.16 20.12
CA ALA A 172 -11.99 -6.61 18.75
C ALA A 172 -12.85 -5.61 17.95
N MET A 173 -12.49 -5.37 16.68
CA MET A 173 -13.34 -4.64 15.73
C MET A 173 -14.74 -5.25 15.68
N THR A 174 -15.77 -4.41 15.49
CA THR A 174 -17.15 -4.89 15.28
C THR A 174 -17.20 -5.85 14.09
N PRO A 175 -18.06 -6.88 14.07
CA PRO A 175 -18.01 -7.96 13.06
C PRO A 175 -18.11 -7.49 11.60
N THR A 176 -18.78 -6.37 11.34
CA THR A 176 -18.95 -5.76 10.00
C THR A 176 -17.73 -5.01 9.50
N MET A 177 -16.88 -4.54 10.42
CA MET A 177 -15.73 -3.68 10.13
C MET A 177 -14.63 -4.42 9.36
N PRO A 178 -14.22 -5.65 9.74
CA PRO A 178 -13.19 -6.39 9.02
C PRO A 178 -13.55 -6.69 7.56
N LEU A 179 -14.84 -6.90 7.24
CA LEU A 179 -15.28 -7.12 5.87
C LEU A 179 -15.14 -5.84 5.04
N ALA A 180 -15.70 -4.74 5.52
CA ALA A 180 -15.60 -3.44 4.83
C ALA A 180 -14.14 -3.01 4.65
N PHE A 181 -13.33 -3.19 5.70
CA PHE A 181 -11.90 -2.89 5.68
C PHE A 181 -11.14 -3.77 4.70
N GLY A 182 -11.41 -5.09 4.70
CA GLY A 182 -10.79 -6.04 3.77
C GLY A 182 -11.12 -5.74 2.30
N VAL A 183 -12.38 -5.41 1.99
CA VAL A 183 -12.79 -5.00 0.64
C VAL A 183 -12.11 -3.70 0.23
N CYS A 184 -12.13 -2.67 1.08
CA CYS A 184 -11.49 -1.39 0.79
C CYS A 184 -9.99 -1.55 0.54
N LYS A 185 -9.31 -2.38 1.34
CA LYS A 185 -7.89 -2.71 1.17
C LYS A 185 -7.57 -3.29 -0.22
N ILE A 186 -8.39 -4.24 -0.69
CA ILE A 186 -8.25 -4.84 -2.01
C ILE A 186 -8.46 -3.79 -3.10
N LEU A 187 -9.50 -2.96 -2.97
CA LEU A 187 -9.81 -1.91 -3.93
C LEU A 187 -8.70 -0.85 -4.00
N VAL A 188 -8.15 -0.42 -2.87
CA VAL A 188 -6.99 0.48 -2.79
C VAL A 188 -5.77 -0.15 -3.46
N THR A 189 -5.52 -1.43 -3.19
CA THR A 189 -4.40 -2.17 -3.81
C THR A 189 -4.53 -2.20 -5.33
N ILE A 190 -5.70 -2.59 -5.85
CA ILE A 190 -5.97 -2.58 -7.29
C ILE A 190 -5.85 -1.16 -7.85
N GLY A 191 -6.42 -0.18 -7.17
CA GLY A 191 -6.38 1.23 -7.55
C GLY A 191 -4.95 1.79 -7.66
N TYR A 192 -4.01 1.32 -6.85
CA TYR A 192 -2.60 1.69 -6.97
C TYR A 192 -1.85 0.85 -8.01
N VAL A 193 -1.98 -0.47 -7.95
CA VAL A 193 -1.23 -1.41 -8.79
C VAL A 193 -1.58 -1.22 -10.26
N THR A 194 -2.84 -1.00 -10.61
CA THR A 194 -3.27 -0.87 -12.01
C THR A 194 -2.58 0.30 -12.73
N PRO A 195 -2.62 1.55 -12.23
CA PRO A 195 -1.87 2.65 -12.82
C PRO A 195 -0.36 2.40 -12.91
N VAL A 196 0.23 1.81 -11.87
CA VAL A 196 1.68 1.49 -11.86
C VAL A 196 2.02 0.50 -12.96
N VAL A 197 1.27 -0.59 -13.09
CA VAL A 197 1.44 -1.59 -14.14
C VAL A 197 1.28 -0.96 -15.51
N VAL A 198 0.19 -0.23 -15.74
CA VAL A 198 -0.09 0.43 -17.03
C VAL A 198 1.03 1.40 -17.41
N SER A 199 1.60 2.12 -16.45
CA SER A 199 2.74 3.04 -16.70
C SER A 199 4.06 2.32 -17.02
N GLY A 200 4.15 1.04 -16.69
CA GLY A 200 5.34 0.21 -16.85
C GLY A 200 5.17 -0.96 -17.81
N LEU A 201 4.11 -0.99 -18.63
CA LEU A 201 3.94 -2.05 -19.63
C LEU A 201 5.01 -1.95 -20.73
N SER A 202 5.46 -3.10 -21.20
CA SER A 202 6.35 -3.17 -22.37
C SER A 202 5.58 -2.76 -23.63
N SER A 203 6.29 -2.41 -24.70
CA SER A 203 5.65 -2.13 -26.00
C SER A 203 4.78 -3.30 -26.48
N SER A 204 5.24 -4.54 -26.31
CA SER A 204 4.50 -5.77 -26.68
C SER A 204 3.23 -5.99 -25.85
N ASP A 205 3.22 -5.53 -24.59
CA ASP A 205 2.07 -5.68 -23.69
C ASP A 205 1.09 -4.50 -23.80
N SER A 206 1.54 -3.34 -24.30
CA SER A 206 0.69 -2.16 -24.50
C SER A 206 -0.37 -2.33 -25.59
N GLU A 207 -0.19 -3.32 -26.47
CA GLU A 207 -1.14 -3.70 -27.52
C GLU A 207 -2.30 -4.57 -26.97
N LEU A 208 -2.15 -5.15 -25.78
CA LEU A 208 -3.16 -6.02 -25.19
C LEU A 208 -4.37 -5.20 -24.70
N ARG A 209 -5.56 -5.71 -24.99
CA ARG A 209 -6.81 -5.18 -24.41
C ARG A 209 -6.85 -5.46 -22.91
N TRP A 210 -7.62 -4.66 -22.17
CA TRP A 210 -7.72 -4.79 -20.71
C TRP A 210 -8.10 -6.20 -20.23
N TRP A 211 -8.99 -6.91 -20.95
CA TRP A 211 -9.39 -8.27 -20.60
C TRP A 211 -8.28 -9.30 -20.88
N GLN A 212 -7.44 -9.05 -21.89
CA GLN A 212 -6.27 -9.88 -22.18
C GLN A 212 -5.23 -9.75 -21.07
N LEU A 213 -5.04 -8.55 -20.52
CA LEU A 213 -4.18 -8.34 -19.34
C LEU A 213 -4.68 -9.14 -18.13
N ILE A 214 -6.00 -9.28 -17.94
CA ILE A 214 -6.57 -10.11 -16.87
C ILE A 214 -6.25 -11.59 -17.10
N LEU A 215 -6.34 -12.09 -18.33
CA LEU A 215 -5.97 -13.47 -18.64
C LEU A 215 -4.48 -13.73 -18.42
N VAL A 216 -3.61 -12.79 -18.85
CA VAL A 216 -2.17 -12.89 -18.60
C VAL A 216 -1.86 -12.85 -17.09
N PHE A 217 -2.57 -12.01 -16.33
CA PHE A 217 -2.50 -12.01 -14.86
C PHE A 217 -2.94 -13.36 -14.24
N ALA A 218 -3.98 -13.98 -14.79
CA ALA A 218 -4.45 -15.30 -14.38
C ALA A 218 -3.50 -16.45 -14.77
N GLY A 219 -2.42 -16.16 -15.50
CA GLY A 219 -1.36 -17.11 -15.84
C GLY A 219 -1.49 -17.73 -17.23
N PHE A 220 -2.40 -17.23 -18.08
CA PHE A 220 -2.48 -17.68 -19.46
C PHE A 220 -1.26 -17.18 -20.27
N PRO A 221 -0.64 -18.02 -21.12
CA PRO A 221 0.50 -17.61 -21.94
C PRO A 221 0.14 -16.46 -22.88
N ARG A 222 1.06 -15.50 -23.04
CA ARG A 222 0.83 -14.28 -23.84
C ARG A 222 0.49 -14.60 -25.30
N GLU A 223 1.16 -15.59 -25.88
CA GLU A 223 0.93 -16.03 -27.26
C GLU A 223 -0.49 -16.55 -27.46
N THR A 224 -0.97 -17.38 -26.52
CA THR A 224 -2.34 -17.92 -26.55
C THR A 224 -3.39 -16.82 -26.48
N VAL A 225 -3.15 -15.78 -25.65
CA VAL A 225 -4.10 -14.68 -25.45
C VAL A 225 -4.16 -13.73 -26.66
N LYS A 226 -3.04 -13.54 -27.38
CA LYS A 226 -3.00 -12.70 -28.59
C LYS A 226 -3.81 -13.33 -29.73
N HIS A 227 -3.64 -14.63 -29.98
CA HIS A 227 -4.37 -15.35 -31.03
C HIS A 227 -5.86 -15.51 -30.78
N ALA A 228 -6.32 -15.50 -29.51
CA ALA A 228 -7.74 -15.57 -29.18
C ALA A 228 -8.56 -14.32 -29.59
N SER A 229 -7.91 -13.29 -30.15
CA SER A 229 -8.55 -12.03 -30.57
C SER A 229 -8.55 -11.78 -32.08
N GLU A 230 -7.95 -12.70 -32.84
CA GLU A 230 -7.98 -12.77 -34.31
C GLU A 230 -9.19 -13.61 -34.77
#